data_AF-A0A497GPB9-F1
#
_entry.id   AF-A0A497GPB9-F1
#
_cell.length_a   1.000
_cell.length_b   1.000
_cell.length_c   1.000
_cell.angle_alpha   90.00
_cell.angle_beta   90.00
_cell.angle_gamma   90.00
#
_symmetry.space_group_name_H-M   'P 1'
#
loop_
_entity.id
_entity.type
_entity.pdbx_description
1 polymer ?
#
loop_
_entity_poly.entity_id
_entity_poly.type
_entity_poly.pdbx_seq_one_letter_code
_entity_poly.pdbx_strand_id
1 'polypeptide(L)'
;MDYREIWRLMVTNPIQRDSFYRLCILTYQLGDVVKSTVYEYYYGDSGVHGELKVALADLIAQIHIFCLHRNLDFEELEELGLKRLADFVVRRM
;
A
#
# COMPACT_ATOMS: atom_id res chain seq x y z
N MET A 1 18.24 6.04 -9.66
CA MET A 1 17.02 6.42 -10.41
C MET A 1 16.46 7.65 -9.72
N ASP A 2 16.28 8.77 -10.42
CA ASP A 2 15.83 10.02 -9.83
C ASP A 2 14.33 9.95 -9.53
N TYR A 3 13.95 10.09 -8.26
CA TYR A 3 12.55 10.10 -7.82
C TYR A 3 11.72 11.18 -8.53
N ARG A 4 12.35 12.27 -8.98
CA ARG A 4 11.68 13.33 -9.75
C ARG A 4 11.21 12.86 -11.12
N GLU A 5 11.94 11.94 -11.74
CA GLU A 5 11.60 11.39 -13.04
C GLU A 5 10.41 10.41 -12.93
N ILE A 6 10.39 9.61 -11.86
CA ILE A 6 9.25 8.76 -11.51
C ILE A 6 8.02 9.64 -11.27
N TRP A 7 8.15 10.69 -10.46
CA TRP A 7 7.04 11.62 -10.20
C TRP A 7 6.53 12.28 -11.49
N ARG A 8 7.44 12.70 -12.37
CA ARG A 8 7.06 13.25 -13.68
C ARG A 8 6.29 12.24 -14.51
N LEU A 9 6.67 10.97 -14.53
CA LEU A 9 5.95 9.92 -15.24
C LEU A 9 4.56 9.67 -14.63
N MET A 10 4.46 9.66 -13.30
CA MET A 10 3.19 9.50 -12.58
C MET A 10 2.17 10.60 -12.94
N VAL A 11 2.64 11.83 -13.12
CA VAL A 11 1.79 13.00 -13.41
C VAL A 11 1.53 13.19 -14.91
N THR A 12 2.43 12.77 -15.80
CA THR A 12 2.31 13.02 -17.24
C THR A 12 1.71 11.84 -18.03
N ASN A 13 1.92 10.61 -17.59
CA ASN A 13 1.47 9.42 -18.31
C ASN A 13 -0.04 9.17 -18.08
N PRO A 14 -0.88 9.10 -19.13
CA PRO A 14 -2.33 8.90 -19.00
C PRO A 14 -2.72 7.61 -18.27
N ILE A 15 -1.97 6.52 -18.50
CA ILE A 15 -2.21 5.24 -17.84
C ILE A 15 -1.90 5.35 -16.36
N GLN A 16 -0.80 6.01 -15.98
CA GLN A 16 -0.44 6.17 -14.56
C GLN A 16 -1.50 7.00 -13.80
N ARG A 17 -2.14 7.97 -14.47
CA ARG A 17 -3.23 8.78 -13.91
C ARG A 17 -4.58 8.07 -13.84
N ASP A 18 -4.76 6.97 -14.57
CA ASP A 18 -6.02 6.24 -14.57
C ASP A 18 -6.28 5.60 -13.20
N SER A 19 -7.42 5.95 -12.60
CA SER A 19 -7.77 5.50 -11.26
C SER A 19 -8.03 4.00 -11.18
N PHE A 20 -8.54 3.42 -12.26
CA PHE A 20 -8.84 1.98 -12.31
C PHE A 20 -7.54 1.18 -12.39
N TYR A 21 -6.59 1.63 -13.21
CA TYR A 21 -5.27 1.07 -13.31
C TYR A 21 -4.49 1.17 -11.99
N ARG A 22 -4.54 2.31 -11.30
CA ARG A 22 -3.95 2.42 -9.95
C ARG A 22 -4.56 1.43 -8.96
N LEU A 23 -5.89 1.25 -9.01
CA LEU A 23 -6.57 0.28 -8.17
C LEU A 23 -6.15 -1.17 -8.49
N CYS A 24 -5.95 -1.50 -9.76
CA CYS A 24 -5.38 -2.79 -10.16
C CYS A 24 -3.98 -3.01 -9.57
N ILE A 25 -3.12 -1.98 -9.59
CA ILE A 25 -1.77 -2.06 -9.00
C ILE A 25 -1.84 -2.24 -7.48
N LEU A 26 -2.70 -1.49 -6.78
CA LEU A 26 -2.93 -1.69 -5.35
C LEU A 26 -3.33 -3.14 -5.04
N THR A 27 -4.22 -3.71 -5.86
CA THR A 27 -4.68 -5.10 -5.70
C THR A 27 -3.54 -6.09 -5.95
N TYR A 28 -2.70 -5.83 -6.94
CA TYR A 28 -1.51 -6.63 -7.21
C TYR A 28 -0.55 -6.64 -6.01
N GLN A 29 -0.23 -5.45 -5.46
CA GLN A 29 0.67 -5.33 -4.31
C GLN A 29 0.10 -5.99 -3.05
N LEU A 30 -1.22 -5.89 -2.83
CA LEU A 30 -1.89 -6.64 -1.76
C LEU A 30 -1.72 -8.15 -1.96
N GLY A 31 -1.75 -8.64 -3.21
CA GLY A 31 -1.48 -10.04 -3.53
C GLY A 31 -0.10 -10.51 -3.09
N ASP A 32 0.93 -9.69 -3.25
CA ASP A 32 2.29 -10.00 -2.80
C ASP A 32 2.37 -10.05 -1.26
N VAL A 33 1.71 -9.11 -0.56
CA VAL A 33 1.61 -9.16 0.91
C VAL A 33 0.91 -10.45 1.36
N VAL A 34 -0.20 -10.81 0.73
CA VAL A 34 -0.93 -12.06 1.02
C VAL A 34 -0.04 -13.28 0.81
N LYS A 35 0.67 -13.34 -0.32
CA LYS A 35 1.59 -14.43 -0.63
C LYS A 35 2.66 -14.56 0.44
N SER A 36 3.37 -13.48 0.78
CA SER A 36 4.42 -13.52 1.80
C SER A 36 3.88 -13.92 3.16
N THR A 37 2.72 -13.39 3.58
CA THR A 37 2.07 -13.76 4.85
C THR A 37 1.69 -15.26 4.88
N VAL A 38 1.16 -15.78 3.78
CA VAL A 38 0.81 -17.21 3.67
C VAL A 38 2.06 -18.08 3.73
N TYR A 39 3.14 -17.67 3.07
CA TYR A 39 4.41 -18.41 3.10
C TYR A 39 5.01 -18.42 4.51
N GLU A 40 4.98 -17.29 5.21
CA GLU A 40 5.42 -17.19 6.61
C GLU A 40 4.63 -18.16 7.51
N TYR A 41 3.30 -18.20 7.34
CA TYR A 41 2.44 -19.11 8.10
C TYR A 41 2.78 -20.59 7.87
N TYR A 42 3.03 -21.02 6.62
CA TYR A 42 3.27 -22.42 6.30
C TYR A 42 4.73 -22.88 6.47
N TYR A 43 5.69 -21.99 6.27
CA TYR A 43 7.11 -22.32 6.21
C TYR A 43 7.95 -21.68 7.32
N GLY A 44 7.34 -20.83 8.15
CA GLY A 44 8.00 -20.11 9.23
C GLY A 44 8.77 -18.88 8.75
N ASP A 45 9.50 -18.28 9.68
CA ASP A 45 10.11 -16.94 9.54
C ASP A 45 11.36 -16.87 8.64
N SER A 46 11.95 -18.02 8.31
CA SER A 46 13.25 -18.07 7.62
C SER A 46 13.14 -17.56 6.18
N GLY A 47 13.59 -16.32 5.95
CA GLY A 47 13.66 -15.68 4.63
C GLY A 47 12.42 -14.90 4.22
N VAL A 48 11.26 -15.17 4.83
CA VAL A 48 9.98 -14.54 4.44
C VAL A 48 9.82 -13.13 5.02
N HIS A 49 10.43 -12.84 6.16
CA HIS A 49 10.37 -11.51 6.78
C HIS A 49 10.91 -10.38 5.87
N GLY A 50 11.94 -10.69 5.08
CA GLY A 50 12.50 -9.75 4.09
C GLY A 50 11.52 -9.48 2.94
N GLU A 51 10.89 -10.53 2.42
CA GLU A 51 9.89 -10.43 1.35
C GLU A 51 8.65 -9.67 1.82
N LEU A 52 8.14 -10.00 3.01
CA LEU A 52 6.99 -9.31 3.60
C LEU A 52 7.27 -7.82 3.78
N LYS A 53 8.45 -7.46 4.27
CA LYS A 53 8.86 -6.05 4.42
C LYS A 53 8.84 -5.31 3.09
N VAL A 54 9.35 -5.91 2.02
CA VAL A 54 9.36 -5.30 0.68
C VAL A 54 7.93 -5.17 0.16
N ALA A 55 7.12 -6.23 0.24
CA ALA A 55 5.74 -6.22 -0.22
C ALA A 55 4.90 -5.15 0.51
N LEU A 56 5.07 -5.01 1.83
CA LEU A 56 4.41 -3.95 2.60
C LEU A 56 4.88 -2.55 2.19
N ALA A 57 6.19 -2.36 1.97
CA ALA A 57 6.72 -1.07 1.53
C ALA A 57 6.16 -0.67 0.16
N ASP A 58 6.07 -1.60 -0.79
CA ASP A 58 5.50 -1.36 -2.11
C ASP A 58 4.01 -1.05 -2.04
N LEU A 59 3.25 -1.80 -1.22
CA LEU A 59 1.84 -1.55 -0.99
C LEU A 59 1.60 -0.15 -0.40
N ILE A 60 2.35 0.22 0.65
CA ILE A 60 2.26 1.55 1.29
C ILE A 60 2.55 2.66 0.27
N ALA A 61 3.62 2.51 -0.52
CA ALA A 61 3.97 3.48 -1.55
C ALA A 61 2.83 3.65 -2.59
N GLN A 62 2.20 2.56 -3.02
CA GLN A 62 1.07 2.64 -3.94
C GLN A 62 -0.18 3.26 -3.30
N ILE A 63 -0.43 3.04 -2.00
CA ILE A 63 -1.52 3.70 -1.27
C ILE A 63 -1.28 5.21 -1.24
N HIS A 64 -0.07 5.66 -0.89
CA HIS A 64 0.27 7.09 -0.90
C HIS A 64 0.03 7.71 -2.28
N ILE A 65 0.51 7.06 -3.34
CA ILE A 65 0.30 7.50 -4.72
C ILE A 65 -1.20 7.61 -5.05
N PHE A 66 -2.00 6.63 -4.63
CA PHE A 66 -3.43 6.63 -4.87
C PHE A 66 -4.13 7.79 -4.12
N CYS A 67 -3.76 8.06 -2.87
CA CYS A 67 -4.23 9.22 -2.12
C CYS A 67 -3.89 10.54 -2.83
N LEU A 68 -2.64 10.70 -3.28
CA LEU A 68 -2.19 11.88 -4.03
C LEU A 68 -3.02 12.09 -5.31
N HIS A 69 -3.33 11.02 -6.06
CA HIS A 69 -4.16 11.10 -7.26
C HIS A 69 -5.61 11.53 -6.98
N ARG A 70 -6.09 11.31 -5.74
CA ARG A 70 -7.41 11.70 -5.26
C ARG A 70 -7.40 13.02 -4.51
N ASN A 71 -6.26 13.70 -4.44
CA ASN A 71 -6.06 14.91 -3.65
C ASN A 71 -6.46 14.71 -2.17
N LEU A 72 -6.09 13.54 -1.63
CA LEU A 72 -6.26 13.19 -0.22
C LEU A 72 -4.90 13.21 0.48
N ASP A 73 -4.87 13.77 1.68
CA ASP A 73 -3.70 13.73 2.55
C ASP A 73 -3.57 12.33 3.17
N PHE A 74 -2.40 11.70 3.02
CA PHE A 74 -2.19 10.35 3.52
C PHE A 74 -2.14 10.31 5.06
N GLU A 75 -1.46 11.27 5.69
CA GLU A 75 -1.28 11.31 7.14
C GLU A 75 -2.62 11.55 7.85
N GLU A 76 -3.47 12.43 7.29
CA GLU A 76 -4.83 12.65 7.79
C GLU A 76 -5.68 11.37 7.72
N LEU A 77 -5.59 10.64 6.60
CA LEU A 77 -6.32 9.37 6.42
C LEU A 77 -5.83 8.29 7.37
N GLU A 78 -4.52 8.21 7.63
CA GLU A 78 -3.94 7.30 8.61
C GLU A 78 -4.48 7.61 10.01
N GLU A 79 -4.46 8.88 10.43
CA GLU A 79 -5.00 9.31 11.73
C GLU A 79 -6.49 8.98 11.86
N LEU A 80 -7.28 9.26 10.82
CA LEU A 80 -8.70 8.91 10.78
C LEU A 80 -8.92 7.41 10.89
N GLY A 81 -8.11 6.61 10.19
CA GLY A 81 -8.14 5.15 10.23
C GLY A 81 -7.85 4.61 11.64
N LEU A 82 -6.81 5.12 12.29
CA LEU A 82 -6.42 4.74 13.64
C LEU A 82 -7.50 5.08 14.69
N LYS A 83 -8.10 6.28 14.62
CA LYS A 83 -9.24 6.66 15.49
C LYS A 83 -10.39 5.67 15.37
N ARG A 84 -10.77 5.33 14.13
CA ARG A 84 -11.86 4.38 13.86
C ARG A 84 -11.51 2.95 14.28
N LEU A 85 -10.24 2.56 14.15
CA LEU A 85 -9.76 1.25 14.59
C LEU A 85 -9.81 1.14 16.11
N ALA A 86 -9.38 2.18 16.83
CA ALA A 86 -9.47 2.23 18.28
C ALA A 86 -10.92 2.02 18.76
N ASP A 87 -11.87 2.74 18.15
CA ASP A 87 -13.30 2.56 18.44
C ASP A 87 -13.79 1.12 18.19
N PHE A 88 -13.30 0.48 17.12
CA PHE A 88 -13.67 -0.88 16.77
C PHE A 88 -13.10 -1.91 17.75
N VAL A 89 -11.82 -1.77 18.12
CA VAL A 89 -11.14 -2.66 19.06
C VAL A 89 -11.76 -2.54 20.45
N VAL A 90 -11.98 -1.32 20.95
CA VAL A 90 -12.58 -1.08 22.27
C VAL A 90 -14.00 -1.65 22.39
N ARG A 91 -14.77 -1.69 21.30
CA ARG A 91 -16.14 -2.28 21.31
C ARG A 91 -16.16 -3.81 21.28
N ARG A 92 -15.06 -4.46 20.91
CA ARG A 92 -14.97 -5.92 20.74
C ARG A 92 -14.10 -6.60 21.79
N MET A 93 -13.40 -5.83 22.62
CA MET A 93 -12.76 -6.27 23.85
C MET A 93 -13.69 -6.06 25.04
#